data_AF-A0A3R7EXY6-F1
#
_entry.id   AF-A0A3R7EXY6-F1
#
_cell.length_a   1.000
_cell.length_b   1.000
_cell.length_c   1.000
_cell.angle_alpha   90.00
_cell.angle_beta   90.00
_cell.angle_gamma   90.00
#
_symmetry.space_group_name_H-M   'P 1'
#
loop_
_entity.id
_entity.type
_entity.pdbx_description
1 polymer ?
#
loop_
_entity_poly.entity_id
_entity_poly.type
_entity_poly.pdbx_seq_one_letter_code
_entity_poly.pdbx_strand_id
1 'polypeptide(L)'
;MNLPCFTAEAEDKAMIVLLAASKDERVGRKINDLREPEFVVYRTIEERDRKLSKTTKRLYGADLSKLPPFDIAVNTERVPLDKTVETIALLPKKGRS
;
A
#
# COMPACT_ATOMS: atom_id res chain seq x y z
N MET A 1 0.54 -6.50 1.67
CA MET A 1 0.92 -5.34 2.50
C MET A 1 0.19 -4.15 1.88
N ASN A 2 -0.85 -3.60 2.51
CA ASN A 2 -1.53 -2.41 1.97
C ASN A 2 -0.86 -1.17 2.55
N LEU A 3 0.33 -0.88 2.04
CA LEU A 3 1.00 0.38 2.32
C LEU A 3 0.87 1.26 1.08
N PRO A 4 0.26 2.45 1.18
CA PRO A 4 0.52 3.48 0.20
C PRO A 4 2.02 3.78 0.25
N CYS A 5 2.71 3.57 -0.86
CA CYS A 5 4.09 4.02 -1.03
C CYS A 5 4.03 5.42 -1.62
N PHE A 6 4.62 6.39 -0.91
CA PHE A 6 4.74 7.76 -1.37
C PHE A 6 6.13 7.94 -1.95
N THR A 7 6.20 8.30 -3.22
CA THR A 7 7.45 8.71 -3.87
C THR A 7 7.38 10.21 -4.12
N ALA A 8 8.33 10.97 -3.55
CA ALA A 8 8.37 12.43 -3.65
C ALA A 8 9.78 12.86 -4.10
N GLU A 9 9.86 13.60 -5.20
CA GLU A 9 11.12 14.17 -5.70
C GLU A 9 11.12 15.71 -5.80
N ALA A 10 10.00 16.39 -5.54
CA ALA A 10 9.93 17.84 -5.39
C ALA A 10 8.65 18.24 -4.64
N GLU A 11 8.65 19.42 -3.99
CA GLU A 11 7.61 19.89 -3.05
C GLU A 11 6.16 19.83 -3.58
N ASP A 12 5.94 19.79 -4.91
CA ASP A 12 4.61 19.91 -5.52
C ASP A 12 4.11 18.72 -6.37
N LYS A 13 4.86 17.62 -6.55
CA LYS A 13 4.40 16.47 -7.36
C LYS A 13 4.81 15.12 -6.75
N ALA A 14 3.99 14.61 -5.84
CA ALA A 14 4.11 13.25 -5.30
C ALA A 14 3.25 12.27 -6.12
N MET A 15 3.81 11.10 -6.46
CA MET A 15 3.07 10.00 -7.08
C MET A 15 2.64 9.00 -6.00
N ILE A 16 1.36 8.65 -6.01
CA ILE A 16 0.74 7.76 -5.03
C ILE A 16 0.56 6.38 -5.66
N VAL A 17 1.29 5.39 -5.13
CA VAL A 17 1.16 3.99 -5.54
C VAL A 17 0.51 3.17 -4.42
N LEU A 18 -0.62 2.52 -4.73
CA LEU A 18 -1.26 1.56 -3.82
C LEU A 18 -0.75 0.15 -4.12
N LEU A 19 -0.12 -0.48 -3.14
CA LEU A 19 0.14 -1.92 -3.16
C LEU A 19 -1.05 -2.65 -2.53
N ALA A 20 -1.77 -3.44 -3.30
CA ALA A 20 -2.97 -4.14 -2.85
C ALA A 20 -2.72 -5.65 -2.73
N ALA A 21 -3.31 -6.27 -1.72
CA ALA A 21 -3.50 -7.71 -1.61
C ALA A 21 -4.72 -8.00 -0.71
N SER A 22 -5.34 -9.16 -0.89
CA SER A 22 -6.38 -9.73 -0.05
C SER A 22 -5.91 -9.84 1.40
N LYS A 23 -6.85 -9.84 2.35
CA LYS A 23 -6.48 -9.94 3.77
C LYS A 23 -5.84 -11.30 4.06
N ASP A 24 -6.32 -12.38 3.45
CA ASP A 24 -5.82 -13.73 3.65
C ASP A 24 -4.39 -13.89 3.15
N GLU A 25 -4.09 -13.37 1.95
CA GLU A 25 -2.71 -13.32 1.45
C GLU A 25 -1.80 -12.56 2.41
N ARG A 26 -2.27 -11.41 2.94
CA ARG A 26 -1.49 -10.60 3.89
C ARG A 26 -1.22 -11.34 5.19
N VAL A 27 -2.19 -12.11 5.68
CA VAL A 27 -2.06 -12.96 6.87
C VAL A 27 -1.07 -14.09 6.57
N GLY A 28 -1.22 -14.78 5.43
CA GLY A 28 -0.32 -15.86 5.01
C GLY A 28 1.14 -15.42 4.91
N ARG A 29 1.40 -14.21 4.41
CA ARG A 29 2.77 -13.64 4.40
C ARG A 29 3.32 -13.37 5.80
N LYS A 30 2.46 -12.99 6.74
CA LYS A 30 2.84 -12.54 8.10
C LYS A 30 2.88 -13.65 9.15
N ILE A 31 2.17 -14.74 8.93
CA ILE A 31 2.04 -15.82 9.93
C ILE A 31 3.39 -16.49 10.20
N ASN A 32 4.22 -16.63 9.16
CA ASN A 32 5.57 -17.18 9.27
C ASN A 32 6.55 -16.21 9.96
N ASP A 33 6.35 -14.90 9.78
CA ASP A 33 7.21 -13.86 10.39
C ASP A 33 6.94 -13.68 11.88
N LEU A 34 5.66 -13.73 12.28
CA LEU A 34 5.23 -13.38 13.64
C LEU A 34 5.24 -14.58 14.60
N ARG A 35 5.14 -15.81 14.09
CA ARG A 35 5.00 -17.04 14.90
C ARG A 35 3.85 -16.97 15.92
N GLU A 36 2.82 -16.19 15.59
CA GLU A 36 1.63 -16.01 16.40
C GLU A 36 0.46 -16.81 15.80
N PRO A 37 -0.57 -17.15 16.59
CA PRO A 37 -1.80 -17.73 16.05
C PRO A 37 -2.44 -16.85 14.97
N GLU A 38 -3.04 -17.47 13.97
CA GLU A 38 -3.64 -16.79 12.80
C GLU A 38 -4.59 -15.65 13.20
N PHE A 39 -5.45 -15.87 14.21
CA PHE A 39 -6.41 -14.87 14.68
C PHE A 39 -5.74 -13.61 15.26
N VAL A 40 -4.55 -13.76 15.87
CA VAL A 40 -3.76 -12.63 16.41
C VAL A 40 -3.18 -11.82 15.26
N VAL A 41 -2.65 -12.50 14.24
CA VAL A 41 -2.09 -11.88 13.04
C VAL A 41 -3.19 -11.14 12.27
N TYR A 42 -4.37 -11.75 12.12
CA TYR A 42 -5.53 -11.16 11.48
C TYR A 42 -5.96 -9.86 12.18
N ARG A 43 -6.15 -9.91 13.50
CA ARG A 43 -6.51 -8.75 14.31
C ARG A 43 -5.48 -7.63 14.21
N THR A 44 -4.19 -7.98 14.22
CA THR A 44 -3.09 -7.02 14.08
C THR A 44 -3.16 -6.27 12.73
N ILE A 45 -3.45 -6.99 11.64
CA ILE A 45 -3.61 -6.40 10.31
C ILE A 45 -4.84 -5.47 10.27
N GLU A 46 -5.96 -5.88 10.87
CA GLU A 46 -7.16 -5.04 10.94
C GLU A 46 -6.96 -3.76 11.72
N GLU A 47 -6.34 -3.84 12.91
CA GLU A 47 -6.06 -2.67 13.74
C GLU A 47 -5.15 -1.68 13.00
N ARG A 48 -4.17 -2.20 12.25
CA ARG A 48 -3.29 -1.39 11.40
C ARG A 48 -4.05 -0.73 10.26
N ASP A 49 -4.87 -1.46 9.52
CA ASP A 49 -5.69 -0.94 8.42
C ASP A 49 -6.62 0.17 8.93
N ARG A 50 -7.24 -0.03 10.10
CA ARG A 50 -8.11 0.96 10.75
C ARG A 50 -7.34 2.22 11.16
N LYS A 51 -6.13 2.07 11.71
CA LYS A 51 -5.28 3.21 12.08
C LYS A 51 -4.85 3.99 10.84
N LEU A 52 -4.48 3.30 9.76
CA LEU A 52 -4.09 3.90 8.49
C LEU A 52 -5.25 4.69 7.89
N SER A 53 -6.44 4.10 7.81
CA SER A 53 -7.65 4.79 7.32
C SER A 53 -7.96 6.07 8.09
N LYS A 54 -7.87 6.04 9.43
CA LYS A 54 -8.05 7.24 10.27
C LYS A 54 -7.00 8.31 9.96
N THR A 55 -5.73 7.92 9.84
CA THR A 55 -4.63 8.84 9.56
C THR A 55 -4.77 9.47 8.17
N THR A 56 -5.03 8.67 7.14
CA THR A 56 -5.19 9.16 5.77
C THR A 56 -6.37 10.11 5.65
N LYS A 57 -7.52 9.78 6.27
CA LYS A 57 -8.69 10.66 6.29
C LYS A 57 -8.41 11.99 6.97
N ARG A 58 -7.63 11.97 8.06
CA ARG A 58 -7.23 13.20 8.77
C ARG A 58 -6.26 14.06 7.96
N LEU A 59 -5.27 13.45 7.32
CA LEU A 59 -4.20 14.16 6.63
C LEU A 59 -4.63 14.68 5.26
N TYR A 60 -5.40 13.89 4.52
CA TYR A 60 -5.69 14.17 3.11
C TYR A 60 -7.18 14.44 2.84
N GLY A 61 -8.04 14.44 3.87
CA GLY A 61 -9.49 14.52 3.70
C GLY A 61 -10.08 13.33 2.92
N ALA A 62 -9.27 12.32 2.62
CA ALA A 62 -9.60 11.24 1.71
C ALA A 62 -10.01 9.98 2.49
N ASP A 63 -11.15 9.41 2.12
CA ASP A 63 -11.58 8.12 2.63
C ASP A 63 -10.96 7.00 1.78
N LEU A 64 -10.00 6.24 2.36
CA LEU A 64 -9.37 5.11 1.68
C LEU A 64 -10.37 4.03 1.21
N SER A 65 -11.58 3.99 1.79
CA SER A 65 -12.64 3.08 1.36
C SER A 65 -13.48 3.61 0.19
N LYS A 66 -13.34 4.90 -0.16
CA LYS A 66 -14.14 5.61 -1.18
C LYS A 66 -13.31 6.25 -2.30
N LEU A 67 -12.09 5.76 -2.51
CA LEU A 67 -11.03 6.24 -3.44
C LEU A 67 -11.47 7.05 -4.67
N PRO A 68 -10.88 8.24 -4.92
CA PRO A 68 -9.81 8.39 -5.97
C PRO A 68 -8.76 9.54 -5.76
N PRO A 69 -7.64 9.64 -6.54
CA PRO A 69 -6.93 8.64 -7.33
C PRO A 69 -5.56 8.29 -6.71
N PHE A 70 -5.22 7.00 -6.65
CA PHE A 70 -3.81 6.63 -6.79
C PHE A 70 -3.48 6.80 -8.27
N ASP A 71 -2.27 7.22 -8.57
CA ASP A 71 -1.80 7.19 -9.94
C ASP A 71 -1.71 5.74 -10.44
N ILE A 72 -1.37 4.82 -9.52
CA ILE A 72 -1.17 3.40 -9.82
C ILE A 72 -1.64 2.55 -8.64
N ALA A 73 -2.36 1.47 -8.94
CA ALA A 73 -2.65 0.40 -7.99
C ALA A 73 -2.06 -0.92 -8.52
N VAL A 74 -1.23 -1.58 -7.71
CA VAL A 74 -0.59 -2.84 -8.06
C VAL A 74 -1.14 -3.95 -7.19
N ASN A 75 -1.72 -4.97 -7.80
CA ASN A 75 -2.10 -6.18 -7.09
C ASN A 75 -0.87 -7.09 -6.89
N THR A 76 -0.38 -7.13 -5.65
CA THR A 76 0.82 -7.89 -5.27
C THR A 76 0.58 -9.38 -5.07
N GLU A 77 -0.65 -9.89 -5.23
CA GLU A 77 -0.92 -11.33 -5.38
C GLU A 77 -0.58 -11.83 -6.78
N ARG A 78 -0.71 -10.94 -7.78
CA ARG A 78 -0.48 -11.30 -9.20
C ARG A 78 0.90 -10.89 -9.69
N VAL A 79 1.43 -9.79 -9.14
CA VAL A 79 2.75 -9.28 -9.49
C VAL A 79 3.66 -9.42 -8.28
N PRO A 80 4.76 -10.18 -8.40
CA PRO A 80 5.78 -10.27 -7.36
C PRO A 80 6.31 -8.89 -6.93
N LEU A 81 6.76 -8.78 -5.68
CA LEU A 81 7.19 -7.50 -5.10
C LEU A 81 8.44 -6.94 -5.79
N ASP A 82 9.40 -7.80 -6.15
CA ASP A 82 10.58 -7.46 -6.94
C ASP A 82 10.19 -6.80 -8.28
N LYS A 83 9.26 -7.41 -9.02
CA LYS A 83 8.74 -6.86 -10.28
C LYS A 83 7.97 -5.57 -10.07
N THR A 84 7.27 -5.46 -8.94
CA THR A 84 6.58 -4.23 -8.55
C THR A 84 7.57 -3.09 -8.32
N VAL A 85 8.68 -3.35 -7.63
CA VAL A 85 9.75 -2.38 -7.38
C VAL A 85 10.41 -1.95 -8.69
N GLU A 86 10.76 -2.91 -9.56
CA GLU A 86 11.31 -2.62 -10.89
C GLU A 86 10.35 -1.72 -11.70
N THR A 87 9.05 -2.06 -11.69
CA THR A 87 8.04 -1.28 -12.40
C THR A 87 7.95 0.14 -11.86
N ILE A 88 7.93 0.32 -10.53
CA ILE A 88 7.88 1.64 -9.89
C ILE A 88 9.13 2.47 -10.25
N ALA A 89 10.30 1.83 -10.29
CA ALA A 89 11.56 2.49 -10.64
C ALA A 89 11.62 2.96 -12.10
N LEU A 90 10.90 2.29 -13.00
CA LEU A 90 10.82 2.63 -14.42
C LEU A 90 9.78 3.70 -14.74
N LEU A 91 8.92 4.05 -13.79
CA LEU A 91 7.90 5.07 -14.02
C LEU A 91 8.57 6.40 -14.34
N PRO A 92 8.16 7.07 -15.44
CA PRO A 92 8.77 8.32 -15.83
C PRO A 92 8.56 9.33 -14.72
N LYS A 93 9.66 9.91 -14.24
CA LYS A 93 9.65 11.13 -13.43
C LYS A 93 8.97 12.20 -14.27
N LYS A 94 7.66 12.43 -14.05
CA LYS A 94 6.85 13.29 -14.92
C LYS A 94 7.33 14.74 -14.78
N GLY A 95 8.27 15.14 -15.62
CA GLY A 95 8.92 16.45 -15.60
C GLY A 95 10.02 16.69 -16.65
N ARG A 96 10.10 15.89 -17.72
CA ARG A 96 10.92 16.21 -18.90
C ARG A 96 10.03 16.34 -20.13
N SER A 97 9.35 17.48 -20.24
CA SER A 97 9.00 18.13 -21.51
C SER A 97 8.62 19.57 -21.23
#